data_AF-A0A7Y0GDR4-F1
#
_entry.id   AF-A0A7Y0GDR4-F1
#
_cell.length_a   1.000
_cell.length_b   1.000
_cell.length_c   1.000
_cell.angle_alpha   90.00
_cell.angle_beta   90.00
_cell.angle_gamma   90.00
#
_symmetry.space_group_name_H-M   'P 1'
#
loop_
_entity.id
_entity.type
_entity.pdbx_description
1 polymer ?
#
loop_
_entity_poly.entity_id
_entity_poly.type
_entity_poly.pdbx_seq_one_letter_code
_entity_poly.pdbx_strand_id
1 'polypeptide(L)'
;MSIGLEADLAPNPATQASLDASATLQPWPHILPEQVRALAQILASSTGPLALPAIEARFKSKGPWKKGLPRILDTLEALGRARRERDGWRS
;
A
#
# COMPACT_ATOMS: atom_id res chain seq x y z
N MET A 1 -28.62 0.60 -38.78
CA MET A 1 -29.23 0.50 -37.44
C MET A 1 -28.29 -0.34 -36.58
N SER A 2 -27.54 0.27 -35.65
CA SER A 2 -27.89 0.30 -34.21
C SER A 2 -27.86 -1.14 -33.65
N ILE A 3 -26.93 -1.60 -32.81
CA ILE A 3 -26.47 -1.18 -31.47
C ILE A 3 -25.42 -2.25 -31.09
N GLY A 4 -24.21 -1.99 -30.59
CA GLY A 4 -23.91 -1.22 -29.39
C GLY A 4 -23.96 -2.10 -28.14
N LEU A 5 -23.07 -3.11 -28.02
CA LEU A 5 -22.78 -3.76 -26.73
C LEU A 5 -21.33 -4.27 -26.74
N GLU A 6 -20.39 -3.33 -26.75
CA GLU A 6 -19.14 -3.57 -26.04
C GLU A 6 -19.52 -3.75 -24.58
N ALA A 7 -19.45 -4.99 -24.09
CA ALA A 7 -19.33 -5.26 -22.67
C ALA A 7 -17.93 -4.79 -22.25
N ASP A 8 -17.77 -3.47 -22.23
CA ASP A 8 -16.78 -2.74 -21.46
C ASP A 8 -17.03 -3.01 -19.97
N LEU A 9 -15.95 -3.17 -19.20
CA LEU A 9 -15.88 -3.60 -17.79
C LEU A 9 -16.07 -5.10 -17.50
N ALA A 10 -14.99 -5.88 -17.67
CA ALA A 10 -14.10 -6.20 -16.54
C ALA A 10 -13.01 -7.20 -16.97
N PRO A 11 -11.75 -6.88 -16.67
CA PRO A 11 -11.06 -7.74 -15.71
C PRO A 11 -10.89 -7.02 -14.38
N ASN A 12 -11.22 -7.72 -13.30
CA ASN A 12 -10.91 -7.31 -11.93
C ASN A 12 -9.39 -7.10 -11.75
N PRO A 13 -8.95 -6.16 -10.87
CA PRO A 13 -7.73 -5.39 -11.03
C PRO A 13 -6.61 -5.86 -10.10
N ALA A 14 -5.63 -6.60 -10.62
CA ALA A 14 -4.40 -6.90 -9.87
C ALA A 14 -3.31 -7.54 -10.75
N THR A 15 -2.76 -6.85 -11.77
CA THR A 15 -1.53 -7.38 -12.40
C THR A 15 -0.64 -6.36 -13.11
N GLN A 16 -0.53 -5.13 -12.62
CA GLN A 16 0.47 -4.19 -13.17
C GLN A 16 1.29 -3.55 -12.06
N ALA A 17 2.20 -4.34 -11.49
CA ALA A 17 3.59 -3.99 -11.14
C ALA A 17 4.24 -5.12 -10.33
N SER A 18 4.60 -6.22 -10.99
CA SER A 18 5.55 -7.19 -10.43
C SER A 18 6.88 -7.03 -11.14
N LEU A 19 7.60 -5.93 -10.90
CA LEU A 19 9.01 -5.75 -11.32
C LEU A 19 9.71 -4.80 -10.33
N ASP A 20 9.86 -5.26 -9.09
CA ASP A 20 11.13 -5.31 -8.35
C ASP A 20 10.85 -5.78 -6.92
N ALA A 21 10.89 -7.09 -6.71
CA ALA A 21 11.03 -7.69 -5.39
C ALA A 21 12.47 -7.57 -4.86
N SER A 22 13.18 -6.51 -5.26
CA SER A 22 14.43 -6.11 -4.66
C SER A 22 14.07 -5.23 -3.48
N ALA A 23 14.46 -5.64 -2.28
CA ALA A 23 14.36 -4.90 -1.02
C ALA A 23 15.19 -3.59 -1.03
N THR A 24 15.03 -2.79 -2.07
CA THR A 24 15.57 -1.44 -2.21
C THR A 24 14.56 -0.51 -1.56
N LEU A 25 15.02 0.23 -0.54
CA LEU A 25 14.15 1.14 0.18
C LEU A 25 13.46 2.10 -0.80
N GLN A 26 12.14 2.02 -0.90
CA GLN A 26 11.37 2.82 -1.84
C GLN A 26 11.31 4.28 -1.37
N PRO A 27 11.46 5.29 -2.25
CA PRO A 27 11.22 6.68 -1.86
C PRO A 27 9.77 6.87 -1.38
N TRP A 28 9.56 7.73 -0.38
CA TRP A 28 8.22 8.02 0.13
C TRP A 28 7.44 8.85 -0.90
N PRO A 29 6.32 8.35 -1.44
CA PRO A 29 5.55 9.09 -2.43
C PRO A 29 4.91 10.34 -1.83
N HIS A 30 4.74 11.40 -2.64
CA HIS A 30 4.26 12.70 -2.15
C HIS A 30 2.73 12.83 -2.16
N ILE A 31 2.03 11.95 -2.88
CA ILE A 31 0.57 11.95 -2.99
C ILE A 31 -0.06 10.83 -2.16
N LEU A 32 -1.15 11.15 -1.46
CA LEU A 32 -1.91 10.25 -0.59
C LEU A 32 -2.25 8.89 -1.21
N PRO A 33 -2.86 8.79 -2.42
CA PRO A 33 -3.22 7.49 -2.98
C PRO A 33 -2.01 6.59 -3.22
N GLU A 34 -0.85 7.16 -3.56
CA GLU A 34 0.37 6.37 -3.73
C GLU A 34 1.02 6.00 -2.40
N GLN A 35 0.93 6.86 -1.38
CA GLN A 35 1.35 6.51 -0.02
C GLN A 35 0.57 5.30 0.51
N VAL A 36 -0.74 5.32 0.31
CA VAL A 36 -1.66 4.22 0.66
C VAL A 36 -1.28 2.95 -0.12
N ARG A 37 -1.09 3.04 -1.44
CA ARG A 37 -0.69 1.89 -2.26
C ARG A 37 0.66 1.33 -1.85
N ALA A 38 1.66 2.17 -1.59
CA ALA A 38 2.99 1.71 -1.19
C ALA A 38 2.98 0.99 0.17
N LEU A 39 2.20 1.50 1.14
CA LEU A 39 2.00 0.80 2.41
C LEU A 39 1.25 -0.53 2.24
N ALA A 40 0.17 -0.53 1.45
CA ALA A 40 -0.59 -1.75 1.19
C ALA A 40 0.27 -2.81 0.50
N GLN A 41 1.15 -2.43 -0.43
CA GLN A 41 2.09 -3.36 -1.08
C GLN A 41 3.10 -3.97 -0.09
N ILE A 42 3.65 -3.18 0.83
CA ILE A 42 4.56 -3.69 1.88
C ILE A 42 3.85 -4.67 2.80
N LEU A 43 2.63 -4.31 3.25
CA LEU A 43 1.83 -5.17 4.13
C LEU A 43 1.44 -6.46 3.41
N ALA A 44 1.00 -6.39 2.15
CA ALA A 44 0.63 -7.55 1.34
C ALA A 44 1.84 -8.44 0.98
N SER A 45 3.03 -7.86 0.83
CA SER A 45 4.27 -8.61 0.61
C SER A 45 4.78 -9.29 1.88
N SER A 46 4.24 -8.94 3.05
CA SER A 46 4.62 -9.56 4.31
C SER A 46 3.71 -10.72 4.66
N THR A 47 4.32 -11.86 4.96
CA THR A 47 3.63 -13.05 5.48
C THR A 47 3.16 -12.89 6.92
N GLY A 48 3.63 -11.87 7.64
CA GLY A 48 3.30 -11.63 9.05
C GLY A 48 3.03 -10.16 9.38
N PRO A 49 2.58 -9.88 10.61
CA PRO A 49 2.41 -8.52 11.09
C PRO A 49 3.75 -7.76 11.03
N LEU A 50 3.70 -6.54 10.50
CA LEU A 50 4.87 -5.65 10.43
C LEU A 50 4.81 -4.61 11.55
N ALA A 51 5.81 -4.62 12.42
CA ALA A 51 5.99 -3.54 13.39
C ALA A 51 6.25 -2.20 12.68
N LEU A 52 5.81 -1.09 13.30
CA LEU A 52 6.01 0.26 12.78
C LEU A 52 7.47 0.54 12.32
N PRO A 53 8.52 0.24 13.11
CA PRO A 53 9.90 0.46 12.66
C PRO A 53 10.31 -0.40 11.47
N ALA A 54 9.73 -1.60 11.32
CA ALA A 54 9.98 -2.46 10.17
C ALA A 54 9.36 -1.92 8.89
N ILE A 55 8.20 -1.24 8.99
CA ILE A 55 7.56 -0.51 7.89
C ILE A 55 8.40 0.71 7.52
N GLU A 56 8.84 1.49 8.53
CA GLU A 56 9.70 2.65 8.32
C GLU A 56 11.01 2.28 7.60
N ALA A 57 11.58 1.11 7.91
CA ALA A 57 12.78 0.59 7.26
C ALA A 57 12.58 0.18 5.79
N ARG A 58 11.35 0.16 5.27
CA ARG A 58 11.07 -0.08 3.83
C ARG A 58 11.09 1.18 3.01
N PHE A 59 11.02 2.35 3.65
CA PHE A 59 10.98 3.64 2.97
C PHE A 59 12.26 4.43 3.20
N LYS A 60 12.85 4.96 2.12
CA LYS A 60 13.98 5.88 2.19
C LYS A 60 13.49 7.29 1.96
N SER A 61 13.33 8.08 3.02
CA SER A 61 13.06 9.51 2.88
C SER A 61 13.51 10.30 4.11
N LYS A 62 14.13 11.46 3.88
CA LYS A 62 14.43 12.45 4.93
C LYS A 62 13.30 13.47 4.94
N GLY A 63 12.35 13.37 5.88
CA GLY A 63 11.23 14.31 5.93
C GLY A 63 10.12 13.97 6.92
N PRO A 64 9.07 14.80 7.00
CA PRO A 64 7.96 14.69 7.96
C PRO A 64 7.00 13.52 7.71
N TRP A 65 7.30 12.64 6.73
CA TRP A 65 6.47 11.50 6.40
C TRP A 65 6.28 10.52 7.56
N LYS A 66 7.28 10.35 8.44
CA LYS A 66 7.16 9.52 9.65
C LYS A 66 6.03 9.98 10.58
N LYS A 67 5.71 11.29 10.59
CA LYS A 67 4.57 11.83 11.33
C LYS A 67 3.24 11.55 10.63
N GLY A 68 3.25 11.49 9.29
CA GLY A 68 2.09 11.14 8.48
C GLY A 68 1.78 9.63 8.44
N LEU A 69 2.81 8.79 8.57
CA LEU A 69 2.71 7.34 8.56
C LEU A 69 1.63 6.78 9.49
N PRO A 70 1.59 7.10 10.81
CA PRO A 70 0.55 6.59 11.70
C PRO A 70 -0.85 7.03 11.29
N ARG A 71 -1.01 8.26 10.75
CA ARG A 71 -2.31 8.76 10.26
C ARG A 71 -2.80 8.03 9.01
N ILE A 72 -1.89 7.65 8.13
CA ILE A 72 -2.24 6.89 6.92
C ILE A 72 -2.56 5.44 7.27
N LEU A 73 -1.84 4.85 8.23
CA LEU A 73 -2.15 3.52 8.75
C LEU A 73 -3.53 3.48 9.42
N ASP A 74 -3.88 4.50 10.20
CA ASP A 74 -5.22 4.68 10.77
C ASP A 74 -6.29 4.78 9.67
N THR A 75 -6.02 5.55 8.60
CA THR A 75 -6.93 5.62 7.45
C THR A 75 -7.06 4.26 6.74
N LEU A 76 -5.98 3.53 6.55
CA LEU A 76 -5.99 2.17 5.99
C LEU A 76 -6.80 1.21 6.86
N GLU A 77 -6.71 1.34 8.18
CA GLU A 77 -7.52 0.59 9.14
C GLU A 77 -9.01 0.89 8.98
N ALA A 78 -9.37 2.17 8.96
CA ALA A 78 -10.74 2.63 8.79
C ALA A 78 -11.34 2.17 7.45
N LEU A 79 -10.52 2.08 6.40
CA LEU A 79 -10.90 1.56 5.09
C LEU A 79 -10.93 0.03 5.01
N GLY A 80 -10.47 -0.69 6.03
CA GLY A 80 -10.36 -2.15 6.02
C GLY A 80 -9.28 -2.70 5.08
N ARG A 81 -8.30 -1.87 4.70
CA ARG A 81 -7.16 -2.22 3.84
C ARG A 81 -5.90 -2.60 4.62
N ALA A 82 -5.89 -2.26 5.91
CA ALA A 82 -4.94 -2.76 6.88
C ALA A 82 -5.66 -3.04 8.20
N ARG A 83 -5.03 -3.80 9.08
CA ARG A 83 -5.52 -4.08 10.43
C ARG A 83 -4.35 -4.03 11.39
N ARG A 84 -4.55 -3.31 12.50
CA ARG A 84 -3.63 -3.35 13.63
C ARG A 84 -3.77 -4.67 14.39
N GLU A 85 -2.68 -5.40 14.47
CA GLU A 85 -2.47 -6.64 15.22
C GLU A 85 -1.69 -6.35 16.51
N ARG A 86 -1.59 -7.34 17.41
CA ARG A 86 -0.77 -7.22 18.62
C ARG A 86 0.71 -6.96 18.31
N ASP A 87 1.20 -7.50 17.20
CA ASP A 87 2.62 -7.51 16.83
C ASP A 87 2.96 -6.46 15.74
N GLY A 88 1.95 -5.78 15.17
CA GLY A 88 2.18 -4.82 14.09
C GLY A 88 0.97 -4.53 13.23
N TRP A 89 1.20 -4.22 11.97
CA TRP A 89 0.18 -3.97 10.94
C TRP A 89 0.14 -5.12 9.94
N ARG A 90 -1.07 -5.48 9.53
CA ARG A 90 -1.40 -6.53 8.56
C ARG A 90 -2.25 -5.91 7.44
N SER A 91 -2.16 -6.39 6.20
CA SER A 91 -3.14 -6.08 5.14
C SER A 91 -4.37 -6.96 5.26
#